data_AF-A0A8H6TZI0-F1
#
_entry.id   AF-A0A8H6TZI0-F1
#
_cell.length_a   1.000
_cell.length_b   1.000
_cell.length_c   1.000
_cell.angle_alpha   90.00
_cell.angle_beta   90.00
_cell.angle_gamma   90.00
#
_symmetry.space_group_name_H-M   'P 1'
#
loop_
_entity.id
_entity.type
_entity.pdbx_description
1 polymer ?
#
loop_
_entity_poly.entity_id
_entity_poly.type
_entity_poly.pdbx_seq_one_letter_code
_entity_poly.pdbx_strand_id
1 'polypeptide(L)'
;MNSLWDVTPESLVTWVGVLDDGNGDRPDSARSASLKAQLGILQTKPMAFQMKIYSYASEVAAKYLPALVDLFRQRPEALGSVTTLINVISTTPYFIRFLRTPAGEGLAALQAKRVASYVDKISTMNADEVGEIGQFLSSILLLQGVQGVTEEDKAILLQHCPTWERRFPGRLASETAGRCLALLTADPQMRQMMQGVKDMLESKLEKCGGPGCTRRVQKDGSDLSQCGRCKSAVYCGVAHQKAAWTTHKPTCFAPAF
;
A
#
# COMPACT_ATOMS: atom_id res chain seq x y z
N MET A 1 -3.96 25.58 -16.22
CA MET A 1 -4.88 25.51 -15.06
C MET A 1 -4.13 24.92 -13.89
N ASN A 2 -4.32 25.46 -12.68
CA ASN A 2 -3.47 25.21 -11.50
C ASN A 2 -3.78 23.84 -10.87
N SER A 3 -3.30 22.76 -11.50
CA SER A 3 -3.64 21.35 -11.19
C SER A 3 -3.25 20.88 -9.78
N LEU A 4 -2.42 21.64 -9.05
CA LEU A 4 -1.99 21.27 -7.71
C LEU A 4 -3.15 21.28 -6.69
N TRP A 5 -4.15 22.13 -6.90
CA TRP A 5 -5.20 22.39 -5.90
C TRP A 5 -6.48 21.57 -6.09
N ASP A 6 -6.70 21.02 -7.29
CA ASP A 6 -7.84 20.16 -7.61
C ASP A 6 -7.41 18.70 -7.57
N VAL A 7 -7.39 18.14 -6.36
CA VAL A 7 -6.92 16.77 -6.14
C VAL A 7 -8.01 15.77 -6.50
N THR A 8 -7.75 14.94 -7.50
CA THR A 8 -8.62 13.87 -8.00
C THR A 8 -7.83 12.55 -8.12
N PRO A 9 -8.49 11.39 -8.24
CA PRO A 9 -7.80 10.13 -8.56
C PRO A 9 -6.91 10.24 -9.79
N GLU A 10 -7.40 10.88 -10.86
CA GLU A 10 -6.68 11.14 -12.10
C GLU A 10 -5.46 12.04 -11.86
N SER A 11 -5.59 13.13 -11.10
CA SER A 11 -4.46 14.01 -10.82
C SER A 11 -3.32 13.29 -10.09
N LEU A 12 -3.65 12.40 -9.14
CA LEU A 12 -2.66 11.62 -8.39
C LEU A 12 -1.86 10.69 -9.32
N VAL A 13 -2.54 9.99 -10.24
CA VAL A 13 -1.87 9.05 -11.15
C VAL A 13 -1.14 9.74 -12.30
N THR A 14 -1.59 10.93 -12.70
CA THR A 14 -0.86 11.84 -13.58
C THR A 14 0.51 12.20 -13.00
N TRP A 15 0.57 12.56 -11.72
CA TRP A 15 1.84 12.95 -11.09
C TRP A 15 2.86 11.83 -11.09
N VAL A 16 2.45 10.57 -11.01
CA VAL A 16 3.38 9.43 -11.08
C VAL A 16 3.66 8.95 -12.50
N GLY A 17 3.00 9.53 -13.52
CA GLY A 17 3.24 9.24 -14.93
C GLY A 17 2.43 8.08 -15.52
N VAL A 18 1.28 7.73 -14.91
CA VAL A 18 0.33 6.78 -15.53
C VAL A 18 -0.49 7.47 -16.62
N LEU A 19 -0.88 8.72 -16.39
CA LEU A 19 -1.59 9.55 -17.35
C LEU A 19 -0.69 10.70 -17.81
N ASP A 20 -0.74 11.01 -19.10
CA ASP A 20 -0.05 12.16 -19.67
C ASP A 20 -0.79 13.47 -19.30
N ASP A 21 -0.04 14.49 -18.88
CA ASP A 21 -0.56 15.84 -18.62
C ASP A 21 -0.17 16.87 -19.69
N GLY A 22 0.45 16.41 -20.78
CA GLY A 22 0.89 17.25 -21.89
C GLY A 22 2.05 18.18 -21.54
N ASN A 23 2.66 18.05 -20.36
CA ASN A 23 3.74 18.93 -19.91
C ASN A 23 5.14 18.31 -20.12
N GLY A 24 5.22 17.24 -20.92
CA GLY A 24 6.46 16.52 -21.19
C GLY A 24 6.97 15.71 -20.00
N ASP A 25 8.18 15.16 -20.14
CA ASP A 25 8.77 14.38 -19.05
C ASP A 25 9.27 15.28 -17.92
N ARG A 26 9.03 14.83 -16.69
CA ARG A 26 9.42 15.53 -15.46
C ARG A 26 10.28 14.60 -14.62
N PRO A 27 11.37 15.10 -14.01
CA PRO A 27 12.14 14.32 -13.04
C PRO A 27 11.25 13.76 -11.93
N ASP A 28 11.51 12.52 -11.51
CA ASP A 28 10.70 11.86 -10.48
C ASP A 28 10.69 12.64 -9.14
N SER A 29 11.77 13.36 -8.82
CA SER A 29 11.83 14.24 -7.65
C SER A 29 10.76 15.34 -7.68
N ALA A 30 10.54 15.97 -8.85
CA ALA A 30 9.50 16.98 -9.02
C ALA A 30 8.10 16.36 -8.93
N ARG A 31 7.90 15.20 -9.57
CA ARG A 31 6.67 14.41 -9.50
C ARG A 31 6.32 14.05 -8.06
N SER A 32 7.30 13.55 -7.30
CA SER A 32 7.16 13.16 -5.89
C SER A 32 6.82 14.35 -5.01
N ALA A 33 7.48 15.50 -5.20
CA ALA A 33 7.17 16.72 -4.47
C ALA A 33 5.73 17.20 -4.69
N SER A 34 5.26 17.22 -5.94
CA SER A 34 3.88 17.60 -6.27
C SER A 34 2.85 16.61 -5.75
N LEU A 35 3.12 15.30 -5.84
CA LEU A 35 2.27 14.27 -5.25
C LEU A 35 2.15 14.46 -3.73
N LYS A 36 3.28 14.63 -3.02
CA LYS A 36 3.29 14.84 -1.57
C LYS A 36 2.55 16.11 -1.17
N ALA A 37 2.65 17.18 -1.96
CA ALA A 37 1.86 18.39 -1.75
C ALA A 37 0.35 18.12 -1.88
N GLN A 38 -0.10 17.39 -2.91
CA GLN A 38 -1.52 17.02 -3.06
C GLN A 38 -2.01 16.15 -1.89
N LEU A 39 -1.22 15.17 -1.47
CA LEU A 39 -1.54 14.30 -0.32
C LEU A 39 -1.62 15.11 0.98
N GLY A 40 -0.69 16.04 1.21
CA GLY A 40 -0.71 16.94 2.36
C GLY A 40 -1.94 17.86 2.36
N ILE A 41 -2.33 18.40 1.20
CA ILE A 41 -3.57 19.18 1.06
C ILE A 41 -4.78 18.35 1.50
N LEU A 42 -4.87 17.08 1.09
CA LEU A 42 -5.99 16.22 1.47
C LEU A 42 -6.01 15.95 2.99
N GLN A 43 -4.84 15.71 3.60
CA GLN A 43 -4.73 15.44 5.04
C GLN A 43 -5.14 16.62 5.92
N THR A 44 -5.01 17.85 5.44
CA THR A 44 -5.41 19.07 6.19
C THR A 44 -6.92 19.38 6.10
N LYS A 45 -7.68 18.68 5.25
CA LYS A 45 -9.13 18.92 5.13
C LYS A 45 -9.91 18.35 6.33
N PRO A 46 -11.14 18.83 6.59
CA PRO A 46 -12.00 18.24 7.63
C PRO A 46 -12.23 16.74 7.43
N MET A 47 -12.52 16.00 8.49
CA MET A 47 -12.63 14.52 8.46
C MET A 47 -13.60 13.99 7.38
N ALA A 48 -14.72 14.68 7.14
CA ALA A 48 -15.64 14.33 6.06
C ALA A 48 -15.00 14.39 4.65
N PHE A 49 -14.03 15.28 4.44
CA PHE A 49 -13.21 15.35 3.24
C PHE A 49 -12.03 14.38 3.28
N GLN A 50 -11.45 14.08 4.44
CA GLN A 50 -10.43 13.04 4.57
C GLN A 50 -10.99 11.65 4.21
N MET A 51 -12.29 11.40 4.43
CA MET A 51 -12.96 10.20 3.91
C MET A 51 -12.91 10.10 2.37
N LYS A 52 -12.75 11.22 1.67
CA LYS A 52 -12.47 11.20 0.22
C LYS A 52 -11.08 10.67 -0.10
N ILE A 53 -10.09 10.76 0.80
CA ILE A 53 -8.77 10.12 0.62
C ILE A 53 -8.96 8.61 0.47
N TYR A 54 -9.72 7.99 1.37
CA TYR A 54 -10.01 6.56 1.28
C TYR A 54 -10.79 6.19 0.01
N SER A 55 -11.73 7.06 -0.40
CA SER A 55 -12.44 6.93 -1.68
C SER A 55 -11.48 7.01 -2.88
N TYR A 56 -10.61 8.02 -2.92
CA TYR A 56 -9.66 8.24 -4.00
C TYR A 56 -8.59 7.16 -4.05
N ALA A 57 -8.04 6.75 -2.91
CA ALA A 57 -7.12 5.62 -2.82
C ALA A 57 -7.77 4.33 -3.34
N SER A 58 -9.04 4.09 -2.98
CA SER A 58 -9.81 2.94 -3.49
C SER A 58 -10.04 3.03 -4.99
N GLU A 59 -10.35 4.21 -5.51
CA GLU A 59 -10.57 4.44 -6.94
C GLU A 59 -9.27 4.29 -7.74
N VAL A 60 -8.18 4.87 -7.24
CA VAL A 60 -6.84 4.75 -7.82
C VAL A 60 -6.42 3.28 -7.87
N ALA A 61 -6.56 2.56 -6.75
CA ALA A 61 -6.21 1.15 -6.68
C ALA A 61 -7.11 0.27 -7.56
N ALA A 62 -8.39 0.59 -7.71
CA ALA A 62 -9.27 -0.17 -8.59
C ALA A 62 -8.91 0.04 -10.07
N LYS A 63 -8.69 1.29 -10.49
CA LYS A 63 -8.55 1.65 -11.91
C LYS A 63 -7.13 1.53 -12.45
N TYR A 64 -6.11 1.87 -11.66
CA TYR A 64 -4.77 2.15 -12.18
C TYR A 64 -3.68 1.24 -11.61
N LEU A 65 -4.01 0.31 -10.72
CA LEU A 65 -3.02 -0.50 -10.04
C LEU A 65 -2.12 -1.36 -10.96
N PRO A 66 -2.63 -1.99 -12.04
CA PRO A 66 -1.75 -2.66 -13.01
C PRO A 66 -0.69 -1.73 -13.58
N ALA A 67 -1.10 -0.57 -14.11
CA ALA A 67 -0.19 0.42 -14.69
C ALA A 67 0.80 1.00 -13.66
N LEU A 68 0.35 1.23 -12.42
CA LEU A 68 1.23 1.66 -11.33
C LEU A 68 2.30 0.61 -11.03
N VAL A 69 1.94 -0.66 -11.04
CA VAL A 69 2.87 -1.76 -10.76
C VAL A 69 3.83 -1.97 -11.93
N ASP A 70 3.38 -1.78 -13.17
CA ASP A 70 4.28 -1.80 -14.33
C ASP A 70 5.33 -0.69 -14.24
N LEU A 71 4.92 0.55 -13.94
CA LEU A 71 5.83 1.66 -13.69
C LEU A 71 6.75 1.39 -12.50
N PHE A 72 6.21 0.82 -11.42
CA PHE A 72 6.99 0.45 -10.26
C PHE A 72 8.07 -0.56 -10.64
N ARG A 73 7.78 -1.58 -11.45
CA ARG A 73 8.77 -2.56 -11.92
C ARG A 73 9.87 -1.94 -12.77
N GLN A 74 9.54 -0.94 -13.57
CA GLN A 74 10.48 -0.26 -14.47
C GLN A 74 11.43 0.73 -13.77
N ARG A 75 11.02 1.30 -12.62
CA ARG A 75 11.78 2.33 -11.90
C ARG A 75 12.70 1.74 -10.82
N PRO A 76 14.02 1.97 -10.83
CA PRO A 76 14.95 1.29 -9.91
C PRO A 76 14.93 1.84 -8.47
N GLU A 77 14.33 3.00 -8.23
CA GLU A 77 14.44 3.70 -6.96
C GLU A 77 13.68 3.00 -5.82
N ALA A 78 14.30 2.94 -4.64
CA ALA A 78 13.64 2.49 -3.41
C ALA A 78 12.53 3.45 -2.95
N LEU A 79 12.65 4.75 -3.27
CA LEU A 79 11.66 5.78 -2.99
C LEU A 79 11.55 6.72 -4.19
N GLY A 80 10.33 6.92 -4.66
CA GLY A 80 9.98 7.77 -5.78
C GLY A 80 8.47 7.98 -5.83
N SER A 81 8.00 8.78 -6.79
CA SER A 81 6.58 9.16 -6.88
C SER A 81 5.63 7.96 -6.97
N VAL A 82 6.00 6.93 -7.75
CA VAL A 82 5.21 5.69 -7.89
C VAL A 82 5.17 4.91 -6.57
N THR A 83 6.32 4.72 -5.92
CA THR A 83 6.41 4.03 -4.62
C THR A 83 5.56 4.74 -3.57
N THR A 84 5.63 6.08 -3.51
CA THR A 84 4.79 6.90 -2.63
C THR A 84 3.30 6.63 -2.85
N LEU A 85 2.83 6.68 -4.11
CA LEU A 85 1.41 6.47 -4.40
C LEU A 85 0.96 5.03 -4.12
N ILE A 86 1.79 4.03 -4.46
CA ILE A 86 1.48 2.63 -4.14
C ILE A 86 1.41 2.43 -2.62
N ASN A 87 2.31 3.05 -1.85
CA ASN A 87 2.28 2.99 -0.40
C ASN A 87 0.97 3.57 0.17
N VAL A 88 0.49 4.70 -0.37
CA VAL A 88 -0.80 5.30 0.02
C VAL A 88 -1.97 4.34 -0.18
N ILE A 89 -1.97 3.57 -1.27
CA ILE A 89 -3.06 2.64 -1.59
C ILE A 89 -2.84 1.21 -1.06
N SER A 90 -1.70 0.94 -0.41
CA SER A 90 -1.27 -0.40 0.00
C SER A 90 -2.19 -1.06 1.03
N THR A 91 -2.97 -0.26 1.76
CA THR A 91 -3.95 -0.73 2.75
C THR A 91 -5.35 -0.94 2.17
N THR A 92 -5.55 -0.64 0.89
CA THR A 92 -6.85 -0.82 0.25
C THR A 92 -7.12 -2.30 -0.02
N PRO A 93 -8.40 -2.75 0.05
CA PRO A 93 -8.77 -4.12 -0.31
C PRO A 93 -8.42 -4.47 -1.76
N TYR A 94 -8.36 -3.48 -2.66
CA TYR A 94 -7.94 -3.66 -4.05
C TYR A 94 -6.47 -4.05 -4.13
N PHE A 95 -5.58 -3.34 -3.43
CA PHE A 95 -4.16 -3.66 -3.41
C PHE A 95 -3.91 -5.05 -2.85
N ILE A 96 -4.54 -5.38 -1.72
CA ILE A 96 -4.41 -6.69 -1.08
C ILE A 96 -4.88 -7.80 -2.02
N ARG A 97 -6.02 -7.61 -2.71
CA ARG A 97 -6.48 -8.59 -3.69
C ARG A 97 -5.53 -8.68 -4.89
N PHE A 98 -5.02 -7.56 -5.38
CA PHE A 98 -4.08 -7.51 -6.51
C PHE A 98 -2.80 -8.30 -6.23
N LEU A 99 -2.26 -8.21 -5.00
CA LEU A 99 -1.09 -9.00 -4.58
C LEU A 99 -1.32 -10.52 -4.65
N ARG A 100 -2.57 -10.99 -4.69
CA ARG A 100 -2.94 -12.41 -4.86
C ARG A 100 -3.06 -12.82 -6.33
N THR A 101 -2.88 -11.89 -7.27
CA THR A 101 -2.86 -12.16 -8.72
C THR A 101 -1.42 -12.30 -9.23
N PRO A 102 -1.19 -12.96 -10.38
CA PRO A 102 0.16 -13.05 -10.96
C PRO A 102 0.82 -11.69 -11.22
N ALA A 103 0.04 -10.66 -11.59
CA ALA A 103 0.58 -9.31 -11.84
C ALA A 103 1.13 -8.65 -10.57
N GLY A 104 0.58 -8.99 -9.41
CA GLY A 104 1.01 -8.48 -8.11
C GLY A 104 2.15 -9.25 -7.46
N GLU A 105 2.59 -10.37 -8.02
CA GLU A 105 3.59 -11.23 -7.39
C GLU A 105 4.99 -10.60 -7.36
N GLY A 106 5.76 -10.87 -6.31
CA GLY A 106 7.19 -10.53 -6.23
C GLY A 106 7.51 -9.05 -5.95
N LEU A 107 6.50 -8.23 -5.60
CA LEU A 107 6.75 -6.82 -5.24
C LEU A 107 7.58 -6.71 -3.96
N ALA A 108 7.37 -7.60 -3.00
CA ALA A 108 8.15 -7.65 -1.76
C ALA A 108 9.63 -7.91 -2.02
N ALA A 109 9.96 -8.93 -2.81
CA ALA A 109 11.33 -9.24 -3.22
C ALA A 109 11.98 -8.08 -4.00
N LEU A 110 11.23 -7.49 -4.95
CA LEU A 110 11.72 -6.37 -5.75
C LEU A 110 12.04 -5.14 -4.90
N GLN A 111 11.15 -4.76 -3.99
CA GLN A 111 11.39 -3.62 -3.11
C GLN A 111 12.52 -3.91 -2.11
N ALA A 112 12.63 -5.13 -1.58
CA ALA A 112 13.73 -5.51 -0.70
C ALA A 112 15.08 -5.34 -1.40
N LYS A 113 15.21 -5.82 -2.63
CA LYS A 113 16.39 -5.62 -3.48
C LYS A 113 16.72 -4.14 -3.69
N ARG A 114 15.72 -3.31 -3.96
CA ARG A 114 15.93 -1.86 -4.13
C ARG A 114 16.40 -1.20 -2.86
N VAL A 115 15.79 -1.52 -1.72
CA VAL A 115 16.22 -0.96 -0.42
C VAL A 115 17.65 -1.40 -0.12
N ALA A 116 18.00 -2.67 -0.34
CA ALA A 116 19.36 -3.16 -0.20
C ALA A 116 20.37 -2.44 -1.13
N SER A 117 19.99 -2.21 -2.39
CA SER A 117 20.83 -1.50 -3.37
C SER A 117 20.97 0.01 -3.09
N TYR A 118 20.10 0.59 -2.25
CA TYR A 118 20.06 2.03 -1.96
C TYR A 118 20.49 2.37 -0.51
N VAL A 119 21.05 1.43 0.26
CA VAL A 119 21.37 1.64 1.69
C VAL A 119 22.26 2.86 1.97
N ASP A 120 23.24 3.13 1.11
CA ASP A 120 24.12 4.29 1.26
C ASP A 120 23.34 5.61 1.11
N LYS A 121 22.44 5.68 0.12
CA LYS A 121 21.56 6.84 -0.07
C LYS A 121 20.56 6.96 1.08
N ILE A 122 19.95 5.86 1.52
CA ILE A 122 19.00 5.85 2.64
C ILE A 122 19.68 6.33 3.93
N SER A 123 20.97 6.05 4.10
CA SER A 123 21.75 6.50 5.25
C SER A 123 21.93 8.03 5.30
N THR A 124 21.67 8.77 4.23
CA THR A 124 21.68 10.24 4.23
C THR A 124 20.27 10.87 4.24
N MET A 125 19.22 10.06 4.07
CA MET A 125 17.83 10.51 4.08
C MET A 125 17.34 10.94 5.47
N ASN A 126 16.25 11.71 5.48
CA ASN A 126 15.58 12.12 6.72
C ASN A 126 14.63 11.03 7.25
N ALA A 127 14.13 11.22 8.48
CA ALA A 127 13.28 10.23 9.15
C ALA A 127 11.96 9.94 8.41
N ASP A 128 11.41 10.91 7.69
CA ASP A 128 10.13 10.74 7.02
C ASP A 128 10.31 9.91 5.73
N GLU A 129 11.39 10.13 4.98
CA GLU A 129 11.77 9.33 3.81
C GLU A 129 12.09 7.88 4.18
N VAL A 130 12.89 7.66 5.23
CA VAL A 130 13.22 6.30 5.71
C VAL A 130 11.96 5.61 6.23
N GLY A 131 11.10 6.33 6.94
CA GLY A 131 9.81 5.82 7.41
C GLY A 131 8.87 5.41 6.28
N GLU A 132 8.83 6.18 5.20
CA GLU A 132 8.01 5.87 4.03
C GLU A 132 8.50 4.59 3.30
N ILE A 133 9.82 4.46 3.11
CA ILE A 133 10.44 3.26 2.54
C ILE A 133 10.14 2.03 3.40
N GLY A 134 10.38 2.15 4.72
CA GLY A 134 10.17 1.06 5.67
C GLY A 134 8.69 0.68 5.78
N GLN A 135 7.78 1.65 5.76
CA GLN A 135 6.34 1.40 5.78
C GLN A 135 5.94 0.56 4.57
N PHE A 136 6.33 0.98 3.36
CA PHE A 136 5.96 0.25 2.16
C PHE A 136 6.55 -1.16 2.15
N LEU A 137 7.86 -1.30 2.44
CA LEU A 137 8.55 -2.58 2.49
C LEU A 137 7.92 -3.53 3.52
N SER A 138 7.69 -3.05 4.75
CA SER A 138 7.07 -3.88 5.80
C SER A 138 5.65 -4.31 5.43
N SER A 139 4.85 -3.46 4.78
CA SER A 139 3.50 -3.81 4.34
C SER A 139 3.50 -4.93 3.30
N ILE A 140 4.34 -4.86 2.26
CA ILE A 140 4.39 -5.90 1.23
C ILE A 140 5.08 -7.19 1.71
N LEU A 141 6.08 -7.11 2.59
CA LEU A 141 6.66 -8.27 3.26
C LEU A 141 5.62 -8.98 4.14
N LEU A 142 4.77 -8.24 4.84
CA LEU A 142 3.71 -8.83 5.65
C LEU A 142 2.67 -9.57 4.79
N LEU A 143 2.29 -8.97 3.65
CA LEU A 143 1.24 -9.49 2.78
C LEU A 143 1.73 -10.67 1.92
N GLN A 144 2.88 -10.53 1.26
CA GLN A 144 3.44 -11.55 0.34
C GLN A 144 4.41 -12.52 1.00
N GLY A 145 4.96 -12.17 2.17
CA GLY A 145 6.04 -12.89 2.81
C GLY A 145 7.43 -12.48 2.29
N VAL A 146 8.43 -13.26 2.68
CA VAL A 146 9.85 -13.04 2.34
C VAL A 146 10.33 -13.92 1.18
N GLN A 147 9.43 -14.71 0.59
CA GLN A 147 9.75 -15.59 -0.52
C GLN A 147 10.29 -14.76 -1.70
N GLY A 148 11.46 -15.15 -2.23
CA GLY A 148 12.14 -14.46 -3.33
C GLY A 148 13.05 -13.31 -2.92
N VAL A 149 13.08 -12.89 -1.64
CA VAL A 149 14.14 -12.02 -1.13
C VAL A 149 15.43 -12.83 -1.11
N THR A 150 16.48 -12.36 -1.79
CA THR A 150 17.76 -13.07 -1.84
C THR A 150 18.46 -13.02 -0.49
N GLU A 151 19.32 -14.01 -0.18
CA GLU A 151 20.09 -13.99 1.07
C GLU A 151 21.07 -12.80 1.14
N GLU A 152 21.56 -12.32 -0.02
CA GLU A 152 22.41 -11.13 -0.10
C GLU A 152 21.62 -9.86 0.28
N ASP A 153 20.48 -9.61 -0.38
CA ASP A 153 19.62 -8.46 -0.06
C ASP A 153 19.17 -8.52 1.40
N LYS A 154 18.80 -9.71 1.88
CA LYS A 154 18.41 -9.94 3.27
C LYS A 154 19.54 -9.61 4.23
N ALA A 155 20.77 -10.07 3.98
CA ALA A 155 21.92 -9.78 4.84
C ALA A 155 22.17 -8.27 4.97
N ILE A 156 22.10 -7.54 3.86
CA ILE A 156 22.22 -6.07 3.84
C ILE A 156 21.12 -5.43 4.71
N LEU A 157 19.86 -5.84 4.52
CA LEU A 157 18.75 -5.30 5.30
C LEU A 157 18.89 -5.60 6.80
N LEU A 158 19.31 -6.83 7.16
CA LEU A 158 19.53 -7.22 8.56
C LEU A 158 20.64 -6.41 9.23
N GLN A 159 21.66 -5.97 8.47
CA GLN A 159 22.71 -5.08 8.97
C GLN A 159 22.21 -3.64 9.18
N HIS A 160 21.37 -3.13 8.26
CA HIS A 160 21.00 -1.71 8.25
C HIS A 160 19.73 -1.38 9.03
N CYS A 161 18.73 -2.27 9.10
CA CYS A 161 17.49 -2.03 9.86
C CYS A 161 17.75 -1.65 11.33
N PRO A 162 18.60 -2.37 12.10
CA PRO A 162 18.91 -1.98 13.49
C PRO A 162 19.58 -0.61 13.61
N THR A 163 20.29 -0.17 12.57
CA THR A 163 20.94 1.15 12.53
C THR A 163 19.91 2.25 12.31
N TRP A 164 18.98 2.06 11.38
CA TRP A 164 17.88 3.00 11.16
C TRP A 164 16.92 3.06 12.35
N GLU A 165 16.66 1.93 13.00
CA GLU A 165 15.84 1.85 14.21
C GLU A 165 16.38 2.71 15.34
N ARG A 166 17.69 2.60 15.61
CA ARG A 166 18.37 3.40 16.65
C ARG A 166 18.54 4.87 16.30
N ARG A 167 18.67 5.20 15.00
CA ARG A 167 18.91 6.57 14.54
C ARG A 167 17.67 7.46 14.71
N PHE A 168 16.46 6.91 14.62
CA PHE A 168 15.22 7.69 14.58
C PHE A 168 14.25 7.37 15.72
N PRO A 169 14.68 7.44 16.99
CA PRO A 169 13.85 7.01 18.13
C PRO A 169 12.53 7.78 18.17
N GLY A 170 11.42 7.05 18.38
CA GLY A 170 10.07 7.63 18.46
C GLY A 170 9.51 8.15 17.13
N ARG A 171 10.10 7.77 15.98
CA ARG A 171 9.63 8.15 14.64
C ARG A 171 9.21 6.90 13.86
N LEU A 172 8.40 7.11 12.82
CA LEU A 172 7.93 6.06 11.92
C LEU A 172 9.09 5.24 11.31
N ALA A 173 10.21 5.89 10.99
CA ALA A 173 11.42 5.20 10.51
C ALA A 173 11.90 4.12 11.47
N SER A 174 11.86 4.37 12.78
CA SER A 174 12.28 3.38 13.78
C SER A 174 11.31 2.21 13.85
N GLU A 175 10.02 2.50 13.95
CA GLU A 175 8.98 1.46 14.00
C GLU A 175 8.97 0.56 12.76
N THR A 176 9.10 1.17 11.58
CA THR A 176 9.05 0.43 10.31
C THR A 176 10.32 -0.36 10.03
N ALA A 177 11.49 0.15 10.45
CA ALA A 177 12.74 -0.61 10.43
C ALA A 177 12.66 -1.84 11.34
N GLY A 178 12.14 -1.68 12.56
CA GLY A 178 11.91 -2.80 13.49
C GLY A 178 10.93 -3.84 12.93
N ARG A 179 9.83 -3.40 12.28
CA ARG A 179 8.90 -4.32 11.58
C ARG A 179 9.56 -5.08 10.43
N CYS A 180 10.36 -4.40 9.59
CA CYS A 180 11.10 -5.06 8.52
C CYS A 180 12.04 -6.12 9.08
N LEU A 181 12.81 -5.79 10.12
CA LEU A 181 13.70 -6.71 10.81
C LEU A 181 12.95 -7.95 11.33
N ALA A 182 11.85 -7.74 12.05
CA ALA A 182 11.04 -8.82 12.60
C ALA A 182 10.46 -9.75 11.52
N LEU A 183 10.03 -9.21 10.38
CA LEU A 183 9.52 -10.00 9.26
C LEU A 183 10.64 -10.80 8.58
N LEU A 184 11.82 -10.20 8.38
CA LEU A 184 12.98 -10.86 7.75
C LEU A 184 13.57 -11.99 8.62
N THR A 185 13.51 -11.85 9.94
CA THR A 185 14.02 -12.86 10.90
C THR A 185 12.94 -13.83 11.39
N ALA A 186 11.69 -13.65 10.97
CA ALA A 186 10.54 -14.38 11.47
C ALA A 186 10.42 -14.35 13.01
N ASP A 187 10.70 -13.19 13.62
CA ASP A 187 10.75 -12.97 15.06
C ASP A 187 9.50 -13.54 15.76
N PRO A 188 9.67 -14.54 16.67
CA PRO A 188 8.57 -15.13 17.41
C PRO A 188 7.77 -14.13 18.26
N GLN A 189 8.42 -13.11 18.82
CA GLN A 189 7.76 -12.14 19.72
C GLN A 189 6.80 -11.23 18.94
N MET A 190 7.20 -10.84 17.73
CA MET A 190 6.42 -9.94 16.87
C MET A 190 5.40 -10.67 16.01
N ARG A 191 5.49 -12.00 15.91
CA ARG A 191 4.66 -12.83 15.02
C ARG A 191 3.17 -12.64 15.25
N GLN A 192 2.71 -12.69 16.51
CA GLN A 192 1.27 -12.55 16.81
C GLN A 192 0.75 -11.15 16.47
N MET A 193 1.52 -10.11 16.80
CA MET A 193 1.15 -8.74 16.47
C MET A 193 1.09 -8.54 14.95
N MET A 194 2.09 -9.01 14.21
CA MET A 194 2.13 -8.92 12.76
C MET A 194 0.99 -9.71 12.11
N GLN A 195 0.67 -10.90 12.63
CA GLN A 195 -0.51 -11.65 12.17
C GLN A 195 -1.81 -10.87 12.40
N GLY A 196 -1.96 -10.20 13.54
CA GLY A 196 -3.12 -9.34 13.81
C GLY A 196 -3.23 -8.17 12.82
N VAL A 197 -2.11 -7.54 12.46
CA VAL A 197 -2.07 -6.49 11.42
C VAL A 197 -2.45 -7.06 10.06
N LYS A 198 -1.93 -8.24 9.70
CA LYS A 198 -2.28 -8.93 8.46
C LYS A 198 -3.77 -9.25 8.40
N ASP A 199 -4.32 -9.85 9.45
CA ASP A 199 -5.73 -10.18 9.56
C ASP A 199 -6.62 -8.92 9.46
N MET A 200 -6.17 -7.79 9.99
CA MET A 200 -6.86 -6.51 9.89
C MET A 200 -6.89 -6.01 8.44
N LEU A 201 -5.76 -6.06 7.74
CA LEU A 201 -5.67 -5.67 6.32
C LEU A 201 -6.55 -6.59 5.46
N GLU A 202 -6.43 -7.91 5.62
CA GLU A 202 -7.15 -8.90 4.81
C GLU A 202 -8.64 -9.01 5.18
N SER A 203 -9.05 -8.45 6.32
CA SER A 203 -10.43 -8.58 6.85
C SER A 203 -11.51 -8.18 5.84
N LYS A 204 -11.27 -7.20 4.96
CA LYS A 204 -12.27 -6.76 3.97
C LYS A 204 -12.54 -7.81 2.89
N LEU A 205 -11.57 -8.70 2.64
CA LEU A 205 -11.68 -9.79 1.67
C LEU A 205 -12.20 -11.08 2.31
N GLU A 206 -12.07 -11.21 3.62
CA GLU A 206 -12.28 -12.49 4.31
C GLU A 206 -13.37 -12.45 5.38
N LYS A 207 -13.78 -11.28 5.86
CA LYS A 207 -14.81 -11.11 6.88
C LYS A 207 -16.02 -10.42 6.27
N CYS A 208 -17.21 -10.89 6.62
CA CYS A 208 -18.45 -10.27 6.16
C CYS A 208 -18.48 -8.78 6.51
N GLY A 209 -18.74 -7.93 5.51
CA GLY A 209 -18.87 -6.48 5.69
C GLY A 209 -20.21 -6.02 6.29
N GLY A 210 -21.11 -6.95 6.63
CA GLY A 210 -22.40 -6.64 7.24
C GLY A 210 -22.23 -6.08 8.67
N PRO A 211 -23.04 -5.09 9.08
CA PRO A 211 -22.96 -4.52 10.43
C PRO A 211 -23.05 -5.60 11.53
N GLY A 212 -22.09 -5.60 12.46
CA GLY A 212 -22.04 -6.55 13.58
C GLY A 212 -21.70 -8.00 13.20
N CYS A 213 -21.51 -8.33 11.92
CA CYS A 213 -21.23 -9.69 11.50
C CYS A 213 -19.76 -10.06 11.74
N THR A 214 -19.52 -11.22 12.35
CA THR A 214 -18.17 -11.75 12.62
C THR A 214 -17.78 -12.92 11.72
N ARG A 215 -18.68 -13.39 10.86
CA ARG A 215 -18.42 -14.53 9.96
C ARG A 215 -17.27 -14.23 9.01
N ARG A 216 -16.36 -15.21 8.89
CA ARG A 216 -15.25 -15.20 7.93
C ARG A 216 -15.45 -16.28 6.86
N VAL A 217 -14.76 -16.12 5.73
CA VAL A 217 -14.60 -17.15 4.70
C VAL A 217 -14.01 -18.40 5.36
N GLN A 218 -14.63 -19.55 5.09
CA GLN A 218 -14.17 -20.84 5.60
C GLN A 218 -13.39 -21.56 4.49
N LYS A 219 -12.45 -22.44 4.86
CA LYS A 219 -11.67 -23.23 3.89
C LYS A 219 -12.49 -24.33 3.18
N ASP A 220 -13.72 -24.56 3.63
CA ASP A 220 -14.59 -25.67 3.22
C ASP A 220 -15.59 -25.31 2.12
N GLY A 221 -15.52 -24.09 1.57
CA GLY A 221 -16.38 -23.65 0.48
C GLY A 221 -17.76 -23.13 0.90
N SER A 222 -18.03 -22.97 2.21
CA SER A 222 -19.20 -22.22 2.70
C SER A 222 -19.00 -20.69 2.57
N ASP A 223 -18.73 -20.26 1.33
CA ASP A 223 -18.14 -18.98 1.02
C ASP A 223 -19.08 -17.79 1.21
N LEU A 224 -18.50 -16.69 1.67
CA LEU A 224 -19.13 -15.39 1.64
C LEU A 224 -19.27 -14.93 0.19
N SER A 225 -20.43 -14.39 -0.17
CA SER A 225 -20.68 -13.81 -1.49
C SER A 225 -19.86 -12.53 -1.69
N GLN A 226 -19.10 -12.45 -2.78
CA GLN A 226 -18.36 -11.23 -3.15
C GLN A 226 -19.29 -10.16 -3.73
N CYS A 227 -18.97 -8.90 -3.48
CA CYS A 227 -19.63 -7.77 -4.15
C CYS A 227 -19.49 -7.88 -5.67
N GLY A 228 -20.61 -7.91 -6.39
CA GLY A 228 -20.64 -8.09 -7.85
C GLY A 228 -19.85 -7.05 -8.64
N ARG A 229 -19.72 -5.81 -8.14
CA ARG A 229 -19.00 -4.72 -8.82
C ARG A 229 -17.50 -4.73 -8.54
N CYS A 230 -17.13 -4.61 -7.27
CA CYS A 230 -15.73 -4.38 -6.92
C CYS A 230 -14.94 -5.65 -6.65
N LYS A 231 -15.60 -6.76 -6.27
CA LYS A 231 -14.98 -8.02 -5.81
C LYS A 231 -13.99 -7.85 -4.66
N SER A 232 -13.99 -6.71 -3.96
CA SER A 232 -13.07 -6.38 -2.86
C SER A 232 -13.79 -6.26 -1.51
N ALA A 233 -15.00 -6.81 -1.42
CA ALA A 233 -15.81 -6.90 -0.22
C ALA A 233 -16.64 -8.17 -0.28
N VAL A 234 -16.82 -8.81 0.87
CA VAL A 234 -17.55 -10.09 1.00
C VAL A 234 -18.69 -10.00 2.00
N TYR A 235 -19.75 -10.77 1.79
CA TYR A 235 -20.97 -10.73 2.59
C TYR A 235 -21.56 -12.13 2.78
N CYS A 236 -22.25 -12.37 3.89
CA CYS A 236 -23.01 -13.62 4.08
C CYS A 236 -24.12 -13.79 3.02
N GLY A 237 -24.56 -12.69 2.41
CA GLY A 237 -25.55 -12.66 1.35
C GLY A 237 -26.03 -11.24 1.07
N VAL A 238 -27.05 -11.14 0.22
CA VAL A 238 -27.60 -9.86 -0.28
C VAL A 238 -28.10 -8.96 0.87
N ALA A 239 -28.66 -9.52 1.94
CA ALA A 239 -29.13 -8.75 3.09
C ALA A 239 -28.00 -7.94 3.76
N HIS A 240 -26.86 -8.59 4.05
CA HIS A 240 -25.71 -7.92 4.65
C HIS A 240 -25.06 -6.93 3.67
N GLN A 241 -25.05 -7.24 2.37
CA GLN A 241 -24.56 -6.30 1.35
C GLN A 241 -25.43 -5.03 1.29
N LYS A 242 -26.76 -5.17 1.32
CA LYS A 242 -27.69 -4.03 1.34
C LYS A 242 -27.50 -3.19 2.60
N ALA A 243 -27.39 -3.82 3.77
CA ALA A 243 -27.17 -3.13 5.05
C ALA A 243 -25.84 -2.35 5.09
N ALA A 244 -24.79 -2.88 4.46
CA ALA A 244 -23.48 -2.23 4.39
C ALA A 244 -23.36 -1.22 3.23
N TRP A 245 -24.37 -1.08 2.37
CA TRP A 245 -24.21 -0.36 1.10
C TRP A 245 -23.86 1.12 1.27
N THR A 246 -24.42 1.79 2.29
CA THR A 246 -24.15 3.21 2.53
C THR A 246 -22.67 3.49 2.84
N THR A 247 -22.01 2.58 3.56
CA THR A 247 -20.59 2.70 3.90
C THR A 247 -19.68 2.08 2.83
N HIS A 248 -20.16 1.08 2.09
CA HIS A 248 -19.40 0.44 1.03
C HIS A 248 -19.38 1.25 -0.28
N LYS A 249 -20.50 1.87 -0.66
CA LYS A 249 -20.69 2.55 -1.96
C LYS A 249 -19.57 3.55 -2.30
N PRO A 250 -19.08 4.41 -1.38
CA PRO A 250 -18.02 5.36 -1.69
C PRO A 250 -16.67 4.72 -2.06
N THR A 251 -16.45 3.46 -1.71
CA THR A 251 -15.20 2.73 -1.99
C THR A 251 -15.39 1.59 -3.00
N CYS A 252 -16.56 1.50 -3.62
CA CYS A 252 -16.95 0.42 -4.53
C CYS A 252 -16.75 0.80 -6.00
N PHE A 253 -15.61 0.43 -6.56
CA PHE A 253 -15.19 0.69 -7.94
C PHE A 253 -14.96 -0.64 -8.66
N ALA A 254 -15.22 -0.67 -9.97
CA ALA A 254 -14.90 -1.84 -10.78
C ALA A 254 -13.38 -1.88 -11.00
N PRO A 255 -12.71 -3.00 -10.65
CA PRO A 255 -11.28 -3.13 -10.82
C PRO A 255 -10.89 -3.35 -12.29
N ALA A 256 -9.71 -2.89 -12.68
CA ALA A 256 -9.11 -3.14 -13.99
C ALA A 256 -8.27 -4.42 -14.06
N PHE A 257 -8.42 -5.32 -13.07
CA PHE A 257 -7.65 -6.55 -12.89
C PHE A 257 -8.48 -7.64 -12.20
#